data_AF-A0A2A4JTQ9-F1
#
_entry.id   AF-A0A2A4JTQ9-F1
#
_cell.length_a   1.000
_cell.length_b   1.000
_cell.length_c   1.000
_cell.angle_alpha   90.00
_cell.angle_beta   90.00
_cell.angle_gamma   90.00
#
_symmetry.space_group_name_H-M   'P 1'
#
loop_
_entity.id
_entity.type
_entity.pdbx_description
1 polymer ?
#
loop_
_entity_poly.entity_id
_entity_poly.type
_entity_poly.pdbx_seq_one_letter_code
_entity_poly.pdbx_strand_id
1 'polypeptide(L)'
;ILTFVSAVTHPASGRFLEVHSNQPGVQFYTANFLPSPSEPALVGKTGVGYRRHAAFCLETQTFPDAVHHENFPTAILVPGDVYNHRVVYRFGVYNTDKVVDAPSVMSA
;
A
#
# COMPACT_ATOMS: atom_id res chain seq x y z
N ILE A 1 -3.31 -18.05 2.60
CA ILE A 1 -4.18 -17.36 3.59
C ILE A 1 -3.93 -15.86 3.43
N LEU A 2 -4.96 -15.02 3.50
CA LEU A 2 -4.79 -13.57 3.47
C LEU A 2 -4.60 -13.07 4.90
N THR A 3 -3.59 -12.23 5.13
CA THR A 3 -3.34 -11.56 6.41
C THR A 3 -3.58 -10.06 6.28
N PHE A 4 -3.89 -9.40 7.39
CA PHE A 4 -3.92 -7.93 7.44
C PHE A 4 -2.50 -7.39 7.27
N VAL A 5 -2.33 -6.42 6.36
CA VAL A 5 -1.04 -5.81 6.04
C VAL A 5 -0.97 -4.38 6.56
N SER A 6 -1.98 -3.57 6.25
CA SER A 6 -2.00 -2.15 6.63
C SER A 6 -3.42 -1.58 6.64
N ALA A 7 -3.59 -0.48 7.35
CA ALA A 7 -4.76 0.38 7.29
C ALA A 7 -4.32 1.84 7.08
N VAL A 8 -5.02 2.54 6.19
CA VAL A 8 -4.82 3.97 5.92
C VAL A 8 -6.15 4.69 6.10
N THR A 9 -6.15 5.77 6.85
CA THR A 9 -7.33 6.60 7.10
C THR A 9 -7.09 8.03 6.63
N HIS A 10 -8.11 8.66 6.06
CA HIS A 10 -8.11 10.08 5.71
C HIS A 10 -9.25 10.80 6.46
N PRO A 11 -8.97 11.42 7.62
CA PRO A 11 -9.99 11.98 8.49
C PRO A 11 -10.91 13.01 7.85
N ALA A 12 -10.36 13.92 7.06
CA ALA A 12 -11.16 15.00 6.45
C ALA A 12 -12.25 14.48 5.50
N SER A 13 -12.15 13.25 4.99
CA SER A 13 -13.22 12.64 4.19
C SER A 13 -13.85 11.41 4.83
N GLY A 14 -13.42 11.02 6.04
CA GLY A 14 -13.80 9.76 6.69
C GLY A 14 -13.44 8.48 5.92
N ARG A 15 -12.59 8.56 4.88
CA ARG A 15 -12.27 7.39 4.03
C ARG A 15 -11.25 6.51 4.73
N PHE A 16 -11.37 5.20 4.59
CA PHE A 16 -10.30 4.28 4.92
C PHE A 16 -10.02 3.27 3.81
N LEU A 17 -8.81 2.73 3.83
CA LEU A 17 -8.34 1.61 3.03
C LEU A 17 -7.65 0.60 3.96
N GLU A 18 -8.12 -0.63 3.97
CA GLU A 18 -7.38 -1.78 4.51
C GLU A 18 -6.77 -2.57 3.35
N VAL A 19 -5.54 -3.04 3.54
CA VAL A 19 -4.87 -3.94 2.60
C VAL A 19 -4.66 -5.28 3.28
N HIS A 20 -5.11 -6.34 2.62
CA HIS A 20 -4.83 -7.72 3.00
C HIS A 20 -4.07 -8.42 1.88
N SER A 21 -3.10 -9.26 2.22
CA SER A 21 -2.29 -9.96 1.23
C SER A 21 -1.82 -11.31 1.73
N ASN A 22 -1.39 -12.18 0.82
CA ASN A 22 -0.64 -13.39 1.17
C ASN A 22 0.88 -13.23 0.97
N GLN A 23 1.34 -12.01 0.66
CA GLN A 23 2.76 -11.72 0.52
C GLN A 23 3.45 -11.51 1.86
N PRO A 24 4.75 -11.81 1.95
CA PRO A 24 5.51 -11.64 3.19
C PRO A 24 5.85 -10.17 3.50
N GLY A 25 5.85 -9.29 2.49
CA GLY A 25 6.24 -7.88 2.66
C GLY A 25 5.30 -6.90 1.96
N VAL A 26 5.48 -5.62 2.31
CA VAL A 26 4.86 -4.47 1.64
C VAL A 26 5.89 -3.35 1.52
N GLN A 27 6.09 -2.83 0.31
CA GLN A 27 6.82 -1.59 0.11
C GLN A 27 5.88 -0.41 0.35
N PHE A 28 6.23 0.48 1.27
CA PHE A 28 5.54 1.74 1.47
C PHE A 28 6.37 2.87 0.85
N TYR A 29 5.85 3.48 -0.22
CA TYR A 29 6.50 4.56 -0.93
C TYR A 29 5.63 5.81 -0.93
N THR A 30 6.16 6.92 -0.43
CA THR A 30 5.42 8.18 -0.23
C THR A 30 5.55 9.15 -1.40
N ALA A 31 5.73 8.65 -2.64
CA ALA A 31 5.84 9.49 -3.83
C ALA A 31 6.97 10.54 -3.79
N ASN A 32 8.12 10.18 -3.23
CA ASN A 32 9.25 11.09 -2.97
C ASN A 32 9.89 11.67 -4.24
N PHE A 33 9.86 10.93 -5.34
CA PHE A 33 10.48 11.30 -6.62
C PHE A 33 9.53 12.01 -7.60
N LEU A 34 8.29 12.31 -7.19
CA LEU A 34 7.47 13.24 -7.97
C LEU A 34 8.08 14.66 -7.92
N PRO A 35 7.77 15.53 -8.91
CA PRO A 35 8.34 16.87 -8.98
C PRO A 35 8.21 17.62 -7.67
N SER A 36 9.31 18.23 -7.24
CA SER A 36 9.34 19.08 -6.05
C SER A 36 8.40 20.29 -6.24
N PRO A 37 8.04 21.01 -5.15
CA PRO A 37 7.24 22.21 -5.27
C PRO A 37 7.83 23.29 -6.20
N SER A 38 9.15 23.30 -6.38
CA SER A 38 9.87 24.23 -7.26
C SER A 38 9.94 23.81 -8.73
N GLU A 39 9.55 22.58 -9.06
CA GLU A 39 9.57 22.06 -10.42
C GLU A 39 8.16 22.09 -11.04
N PRO A 40 8.04 22.10 -12.39
CA PRO A 40 6.76 21.89 -13.04
C PRO A 40 6.12 20.58 -12.57
N ALA A 41 4.85 20.63 -12.16
CA ALA A 41 4.13 19.43 -11.72
C ALA A 41 3.92 18.47 -12.88
N LEU A 42 3.84 17.17 -12.57
CA LEU A 42 3.36 16.17 -13.53
C LEU A 42 1.85 16.37 -13.69
N VAL A 43 1.39 16.71 -14.90
CA VAL A 43 -0.04 16.94 -15.15
C VAL A 43 -0.80 15.62 -15.12
N GLY A 44 -1.69 15.49 -14.15
CA GLY A 44 -2.51 14.31 -13.89
C GLY A 44 -3.93 14.41 -14.44
N LYS A 45 -4.80 13.53 -13.93
CA LYS A 45 -6.22 13.52 -14.29
C LYS A 45 -6.86 14.86 -13.90
N THR A 46 -7.83 15.29 -14.70
CA THR A 46 -8.55 16.56 -14.51
C THR A 46 -7.65 17.78 -14.34
N GLY A 47 -6.43 17.76 -14.90
CA GLY A 47 -5.45 18.85 -14.81
C GLY A 47 -4.76 18.98 -13.44
N VAL A 48 -4.96 18.04 -12.52
CA VAL A 48 -4.32 18.09 -11.19
C VAL A 48 -2.82 17.90 -11.34
N GLY A 49 -2.03 18.83 -10.81
CA GLY A 49 -0.57 18.69 -10.76
C GLY A 49 -0.14 17.74 -9.65
N TYR A 50 0.40 16.57 -10.01
CA TYR A 50 1.00 15.64 -9.05
C TYR A 50 2.40 16.11 -8.65
N ARG A 51 2.62 16.23 -7.35
CA ARG A 51 3.87 16.71 -6.74
C ARG A 51 4.38 15.72 -5.71
N ARG A 52 5.62 15.91 -5.27
CA ARG A 52 6.22 15.17 -4.15
C ARG A 52 5.23 15.01 -2.98
N HIS A 53 5.06 13.79 -2.51
CA HIS A 53 4.14 13.40 -1.43
C HIS A 53 2.64 13.61 -1.70
N ALA A 54 2.21 13.83 -2.95
CA ALA A 54 0.79 13.94 -3.29
C ALA A 54 0.04 12.59 -3.25
N ALA A 55 0.76 11.47 -3.12
CA ALA A 55 0.21 10.12 -3.09
C ALA A 55 1.15 9.18 -2.32
N PHE A 56 0.73 7.93 -2.15
CA PHE A 56 1.56 6.85 -1.66
C PHE A 56 1.24 5.54 -2.38
N CYS A 57 2.16 4.57 -2.30
CA CYS A 57 2.00 3.21 -2.79
C CYS A 57 2.10 2.22 -1.61
N LEU A 58 1.33 1.14 -1.69
CA LEU A 58 1.40 -0.04 -0.81
C LEU A 58 1.55 -1.27 -1.70
N GLU A 59 2.80 -1.61 -2.01
CA GLU A 59 3.15 -2.64 -2.99
C GLU A 59 3.44 -3.94 -2.25
N THR A 60 2.46 -4.83 -2.16
CA THR A 60 2.66 -6.12 -1.47
C THR A 60 3.51 -7.04 -2.32
N GLN A 61 4.55 -7.64 -1.75
CA GLN A 61 5.57 -8.37 -2.51
C GLN A 61 6.41 -9.30 -1.62
N THR A 62 7.22 -10.14 -2.26
CA THR A 62 8.43 -10.72 -1.64
C THR A 62 9.44 -9.61 -1.32
N PHE A 63 10.37 -9.86 -0.40
CA PHE A 63 11.35 -8.86 -0.01
C PHE A 63 12.23 -8.42 -1.19
N PRO A 64 12.55 -7.12 -1.28
CA PRO A 64 13.54 -6.64 -2.24
C PRO A 64 14.83 -7.45 -2.11
N ASP A 65 15.46 -7.73 -3.25
CA ASP A 65 16.72 -8.47 -3.34
C ASP A 65 16.70 -9.93 -2.84
N ALA A 66 15.52 -10.52 -2.60
CA ALA A 66 15.40 -11.89 -2.08
C ALA A 66 16.13 -12.98 -2.88
N VAL A 67 16.37 -12.77 -4.19
CA VAL A 67 17.13 -13.71 -5.02
C VAL A 67 18.61 -13.83 -4.61
N HIS A 68 19.14 -12.84 -3.90
CA HIS A 68 20.53 -12.83 -3.42
C HIS A 68 20.64 -13.11 -1.90
N HIS A 69 19.52 -13.30 -1.21
CA HIS A 69 19.46 -13.46 0.24
C HIS A 69 18.74 -14.77 0.61
N GLU A 70 19.50 -15.85 0.83
CA GLU A 70 18.97 -17.20 1.09
C GLU A 70 18.04 -17.29 2.31
N ASN A 71 18.15 -16.35 3.26
CA ASN A 71 17.30 -16.28 4.45
C ASN A 71 15.97 -15.54 4.22
N PHE A 72 15.72 -15.00 3.02
CA PHE A 72 14.45 -14.37 2.67
C PHE A 72 13.47 -15.39 2.07
N PRO A 73 12.15 -15.13 2.10
CA PRO A 73 11.20 -15.93 1.34
C PRO A 73 11.61 -15.98 -0.13
N THR A 74 11.64 -17.18 -0.71
CA THR A 74 12.07 -17.35 -2.10
C THR A 74 11.17 -16.59 -3.08
N ALA A 75 11.79 -15.95 -4.07
CA ALA A 75 11.13 -15.35 -5.22
C ALA A 75 11.23 -16.23 -6.48
N ILE A 76 11.81 -17.42 -6.38
CA ILE A 76 12.02 -18.33 -7.51
C ILE A 76 10.81 -19.25 -7.68
N LEU A 77 10.27 -19.30 -8.90
CA LEU A 77 9.27 -20.26 -9.33
C LEU A 77 9.95 -21.32 -10.22
N VAL A 78 9.77 -22.61 -9.91
CA VAL A 78 10.33 -23.72 -10.71
C VAL A 78 9.27 -24.38 -11.59
N PRO A 79 9.65 -25.10 -12.67
CA PRO A 79 8.68 -25.76 -13.53
C PRO A 79 7.77 -26.73 -12.76
N GLY A 80 6.46 -26.62 -12.98
CA GLY A 80 5.45 -27.43 -12.30
C GLY A 80 4.81 -26.75 -11.09
N ASP A 81 5.44 -25.72 -10.51
CA ASP A 81 4.87 -24.95 -9.41
C ASP A 81 3.87 -23.91 -9.90
N VAL A 82 2.97 -23.50 -8.98
CA VAL A 82 2.00 -22.44 -9.22
C VAL A 82 2.32 -21.25 -8.32
N TYR A 83 2.64 -20.12 -8.95
CA TYR A 83 2.69 -18.84 -8.23
C TYR A 83 1.27 -18.35 -7.92
N ASN A 84 0.98 -18.07 -6.65
CA ASN A 84 -0.29 -17.50 -6.24
C ASN A 84 -0.08 -16.31 -5.31
N HIS A 85 -0.36 -15.12 -5.83
CA HIS A 85 -0.34 -13.87 -5.07
C HIS A 85 -1.73 -13.26 -5.12
N ARG A 86 -2.26 -12.95 -3.93
CA ARG A 86 -3.56 -12.31 -3.76
C ARG A 86 -3.42 -11.08 -2.90
N VAL A 87 -4.03 -9.99 -3.35
CA VAL A 87 -4.15 -8.72 -2.62
C VAL A 87 -5.62 -8.33 -2.61
N VAL A 88 -6.10 -7.86 -1.47
CA VAL A 88 -7.45 -7.33 -1.31
C VAL A 88 -7.33 -5.90 -0.77
N TYR A 89 -7.92 -4.96 -1.50
CA TYR A 89 -8.07 -3.57 -1.09
C TYR A 89 -9.51 -3.37 -0.61
N ARG A 90 -9.70 -3.23 0.70
CA ARG A 90 -11.00 -3.01 1.31
C ARG A 90 -11.17 -1.53 1.61
N PHE A 91 -12.05 -0.89 0.86
CA PHE A 91 -12.42 0.50 1.06
C PHE A 91 -13.65 0.61 1.95
N GLY A 92 -13.72 1.70 2.72
CA GLY A 92 -14.92 2.06 3.44
C GLY A 92 -14.88 3.49 3.95
N VAL A 93 -15.87 3.82 4.77
CA VAL A 93 -15.96 5.09 5.48
C VAL A 93 -16.14 4.81 6.97
N TYR A 94 -15.49 5.58 7.83
CA TYR A 94 -15.73 5.53 9.27
C TYR A 94 -16.54 6.77 9.68
N ASN A 95 -17.55 6.55 10.52
CA ASN A 95 -18.42 7.62 10.98
C ASN A 95 -17.81 8.25 12.24
N THR A 96 -17.50 9.54 12.21
CA THR A 96 -16.94 10.25 13.38
C THR A 96 -17.98 10.44 14.49
N ASP A 97 -19.28 10.32 14.17
CA ASP A 97 -20.37 10.54 15.12
C ASP A 97 -20.80 9.27 15.86
N LYS A 98 -20.34 8.10 15.41
CA LYS A 98 -20.49 6.82 16.10
C LYS A 98 -19.26 5.97 15.81
N VAL A 99 -18.41 5.78 16.82
CA VAL A 99 -17.28 4.84 16.78
C VAL A 99 -17.84 3.42 16.63
N VAL A 100 -18.10 3.01 15.40
CA VAL A 100 -18.46 1.64 15.03
C VAL A 100 -17.61 1.35 13.79
N ASP A 101 -16.73 0.36 13.93
CA ASP A 101 -15.87 -0.16 12.86
C ASP A 101 -14.70 0.72 12.39
N ALA A 102 -14.16 1.61 13.24
CA ALA A 102 -12.80 2.09 13.00
C ALA A 102 -11.87 0.86 13.01
N PRO A 103 -10.96 0.68 12.02
CA PRO A 103 -9.94 -0.35 12.08
C PRO A 103 -9.26 -0.26 13.44
N SER A 104 -8.94 -1.38 14.07
CA SER A 104 -8.11 -1.42 15.27
C SER A 104 -6.70 -0.95 14.91
N VAL A 105 -6.53 0.36 14.70
CA VAL A 105 -5.24 1.00 14.56
C VAL A 105 -4.67 1.02 15.97
N MET A 106 -3.77 0.07 16.27
CA MET A 106 -2.92 0.23 17.44
C MET A 106 -2.10 1.50 17.21
N SER A 107 -2.34 2.52 18.04
CA SER A 107 -1.46 3.67 18.13
C SER A 107 -0.06 3.18 18.53
N ALA A 108 0.95 3.54 17.73
CA ALA A 108 2.34 3.52 18.18
C ALA A 108 2.61 4.73 19.08
#